data_AF-A0A949DY64-F1
#
_entry.id   AF-A0A949DY64-F1
#
_cell.length_a   1.000
_cell.length_b   1.000
_cell.length_c   1.000
_cell.angle_alpha   90.00
_cell.angle_beta   90.00
_cell.angle_gamma   90.00
#
_symmetry.space_group_name_H-M   'P 1'
#
loop_
_entity.id
_entity.type
_entity.pdbx_description
1 polymer ?
#
loop_
_entity_poly.entity_id
_entity_poly.type
_entity_poly.pdbx_seq_one_letter_code
_entity_poly.pdbx_strand_id
1 'polypeptide(L)' 'MNVQGNKGEIVIYQTEDGQTSLEVNLVEDTVWLDTHQMADLFQRDRTVVVRHIRNIYKTG' A
#
# COMPACT_ATOMS: atom_id res chain seq x y z
N MET A 1 -11.20 3.46 19.84
CA MET A 1 -10.28 3.63 18.70
C MET A 1 -9.13 4.48 19.22
N ASN A 2 -7.98 3.89 19.52
CA ASN A 2 -6.76 4.62 19.88
C ASN A 2 -5.63 3.98 19.06
N VAL A 3 -5.15 4.70 18.06
CA VAL A 3 -3.88 4.40 17.40
C VAL A 3 -2.88 5.43 17.94
N GLN A 4 -1.93 4.95 18.75
CA GLN A 4 -0.78 5.73 19.20
C GLN A 4 0.46 5.08 18.60
N GLY A 5 0.95 5.62 17.50
CA GLY A 5 2.15 5.14 16.82
C GLY A 5 3.26 6.18 16.80
N ASN A 6 4.22 6.05 17.71
CA ASN A 6 5.53 6.67 17.58
C ASN A 6 6.29 6.03 16.41
N LYS A 7 6.82 6.87 15.49
CA LYS A 7 7.74 6.57 14.37
C LYS A 7 7.99 5.08 14.07
N GLY A 8 7.31 4.55 13.05
CA GLY A 8 7.51 3.18 12.54
C GLY A 8 6.40 2.21 12.97
N GLU A 9 5.14 2.65 12.91
CA GLU A 9 4.00 1.77 13.17
C GLU A 9 3.81 0.85 11.97
N ILE A 10 4.00 -0.46 12.19
CA ILE A 10 3.68 -1.49 11.20
C ILE A 10 2.16 -1.70 11.28
N VAL A 11 1.46 -1.28 10.23
CA VAL A 11 0.02 -1.51 10.12
C VAL A 11 -0.20 -2.76 9.28
N ILE A 12 -0.99 -3.69 9.80
CA ILE A 12 -1.43 -4.88 9.06
C ILE A 12 -2.77 -4.56 8.40
N TYR A 13 -2.76 -4.37 7.07
CA TYR A 13 -3.99 -4.25 6.30
C TYR A 13 -4.44 -5.64 5.86
N GLN A 14 -5.68 -5.99 6.23
CA GLN A 14 -6.34 -7.18 5.73
C GLN A 14 -7.28 -6.79 4.60
N THR A 15 -7.12 -7.40 3.43
CA THR A 15 -8.05 -7.24 2.31
C THR A 15 -9.44 -7.75 2.70
N GLU A 16 -10.51 -7.23 2.08
CA GLU A 16 -11.90 -7.60 2.43
C GLU A 16 -12.19 -9.11 2.27
N ASP A 17 -11.41 -9.79 1.42
CA ASP A 17 -11.46 -11.25 1.23
C ASP A 17 -10.76 -12.05 2.35
N GLY A 18 -10.12 -11.37 3.31
CA GLY A 18 -9.42 -11.96 4.44
C GLY A 18 -8.10 -12.65 4.10
N GLN A 19 -7.70 -12.69 2.82
CA GLN A 19 -6.60 -13.53 2.35
C GLN A 19 -5.22 -12.87 2.43
N THR A 20 -5.16 -11.54 2.33
CA THR A 20 -3.90 -10.82 2.26
C THR A 20 -3.70 -9.99 3.52
N SER A 21 -2.63 -10.28 4.26
CA SER A 21 -2.16 -9.50 5.40
C SER A 21 -0.93 -8.70 4.96
N LEU A 22 -1.06 -7.39 4.85
CA LEU A 22 -0.01 -6.51 4.34
C LEU A 22 0.64 -5.71 5.46
N GLU A 23 1.93 -5.96 5.73
CA GLU A 23 2.73 -5.10 6.61
C GLU A 23 3.16 -3.84 5.85
N VAL A 24 2.72 -2.68 6.33
CA VAL A 24 3.09 -1.38 5.77
C VAL A 24 3.67 -0.47 6.83
N ASN A 25 4.60 0.39 6.43
CA ASN A 25 5.12 1.41 7.32
C ASN A 25 4.24 2.66 7.22
N LEU A 26 3.62 3.05 8.33
CA LEU A 26 2.91 4.32 8.44
C LEU A 26 3.85 5.39 9.01
N VAL A 27 4.05 6.46 8.25
CA VAL A 27 4.89 7.60 8.64
C VAL A 27 4.13 8.88 8.34
N GLU A 28 3.79 9.65 9.37
CA GLU A 28 3.14 10.96 9.22
C GLU A 28 1.92 10.90 8.28
N ASP A 29 1.04 9.93 8.51
CA ASP A 29 -0.16 9.64 7.71
C ASP A 29 0.09 9.18 6.26
N THR A 30 1.36 8.96 5.89
CA THR A 30 1.76 8.40 4.60
C THR A 30 2.02 6.90 4.74
N VAL A 31 1.37 6.12 3.89
CA VAL A 31 1.58 4.67 3.80
C VAL A 31 2.63 4.38 2.73
N TRP A 32 3.69 3.69 3.13
CA TRP A 32 4.75 3.26 2.22
C TRP A 32 4.52 1.82 1.79
N LEU A 33 4.34 1.64 0.48
CA LEU A 33 4.04 0.37 -0.17
C LEU A 33 5.02 0.13 -1.33
N ASP A 34 5.46 -1.11 -1.49
CA ASP A 34 6.09 -1.52 -2.74
C ASP A 34 5.06 -1.86 -3.84
N THR A 35 5.54 -2.13 -5.06
CA THR A 35 4.65 -2.40 -6.21
C THR A 35 3.94 -3.75 -6.12
N HIS A 36 4.51 -4.75 -5.45
CA HIS A 36 3.86 -6.04 -5.20
C HIS A 36 2.74 -5.88 -4.17
N GLN A 37 3.03 -5.18 -3.08
CA GLN A 37 2.06 -4.86 -2.05
C GLN A 37 0.87 -4.06 -2.59
N MET A 38 1.10 -3.10 -3.49
CA MET A 38 0.02 -2.42 -4.22
C MET A 38 -0.76 -3.35 -5.15
N ALA A 39 -0.08 -4.28 -5.84
CA ALA A 39 -0.73 -5.25 -6.72
C ALA A 39 -1.69 -6.14 -5.92
N ASP A 40 -1.25 -6.63 -4.77
CA ASP A 40 -2.06 -7.48 -3.89
C ASP A 40 -3.21 -6.69 -3.25
N LEU A 41 -2.95 -5.48 -2.75
CA LEU A 41 -3.97 -4.61 -2.14
C LEU A 41 -5.11 -4.28 -3.10
N PHE A 42 -4.78 -3.96 -4.35
CA PHE A 42 -5.78 -3.61 -5.37
C PHE A 42 -6.26 -4.83 -6.18
N GLN A 43 -5.78 -6.03 -5.86
CA GLN A 43 -6.02 -7.27 -6.60
C GLN A 43 -5.80 -7.09 -8.11
N ARG A 44 -4.70 -6.43 -8.49
CA ARG A 44 -4.32 -6.17 -9.88
C ARG A 44 -2.95 -6.72 -10.20
N ASP A 45 -2.70 -6.97 -11.47
CA ASP A 45 -1.36 -7.31 -11.92
C ASP A 45 -0.37 -6.18 -11.66
N ARG A 46 0.83 -6.56 -11.22
CA ARG A 46 1.98 -5.64 -11.05
C ARG A 46 2.23 -4.77 -12.27
N THR A 47 2.02 -5.31 -13.48
CA THR A 47 2.20 -4.58 -14.75
C THR A 47 1.24 -3.41 -14.89
N VAL A 48 0.00 -3.56 -14.40
CA VAL A 48 -1.03 -2.52 -14.39
C VAL A 48 -0.65 -1.41 -13.41
N VAL A 49 -0.22 -1.77 -12.19
CA VAL A 49 0.25 -0.81 -11.18
C VAL A 49 1.42 0.03 -11.72
N VAL A 50 2.46 -0.61 -12.27
CA VAL A 50 3.61 0.09 -12.87
C VAL A 50 3.19 1.02 -14.01
N ARG A 51 2.24 0.59 -14.85
CA ARG A 51 1.72 1.43 -15.94
C ARG A 51 1.02 2.67 -15.39
N HIS A 52 0.21 2.55 -14.35
CA HIS A 52 -0.45 3.70 -13.72
C HIS A 52 0.58 4.67 -13.12
N ILE A 53 1.58 4.17 -12.40
CA ILE A 53 2.67 5.00 -11.85
C ILE A 53 3.40 5.75 -12.97
N ARG A 54 3.77 5.06 -14.06
CA ARG A 54 4.42 5.69 -15.23
C ARG A 54 3.54 6.74 -15.88
N ASN A 55 2.23 6.50 -15.99
CA ASN A 55 1.31 7.47 -16.58
C ASN A 55 1.21 8.72 -15.71
N ILE A 56 1.16 8.58 -14.37
CA ILE A 56 1.16 9.70 -13.42
C ILE A 56 2.40 10.59 -13.65
N TYR A 57 3.60 10.00 -13.76
CA TYR A 57 4.84 10.75 -14.07
C TYR A 57 4.89 11.37 -15.47
N LYS A 58 4.10 10.87 -16.42
CA LYS A 58 4.03 11.43 -17.79
C LYS A 58 3.00 12.56 -17.91
N THR A 59 1.98 12.55 -17.06
CA THR A 59 0.88 13.54 -17.07
C THR A 59 1.08 14.66 -16.05
N GLY A 60 2.02 14.50 -15.10
CA GLY A 60 2.45 15.54 -14.16
C GLY A 60 3.53 16.43 -14.75
#